data_AF-E9I830-F1
#
_entry.id   AF-E9I830-F1
#
_cell.length_a   1.000
_cell.length_b   1.000
_cell.length_c   1.000
_cell.angle_alpha   90.00
_cell.angle_beta   90.00
_cell.angle_gamma   90.00
#
_symmetry.space_group_name_H-M   'P 1'
#
loop_
_entity.id
_entity.type
_entity.pdbx_description
1 polymer ?
#
loop_
_entity_poly.entity_id
_entity_poly.type
_entity_poly.pdbx_seq_one_letter_code
_entity_poly.pdbx_strand_id
1 'polypeptide(L)'
;FRRHNCGHVARAQLRQVLITATILLSPEEVFALEQRYNDDLGFNYIQFLQELELQPIAEPLYLRMLEEKKKLNAEKPPFEPHEDETNIVLILAKIKAKVVRERINVLEFMSQYDRHNQLVISTLDFIRSLDQLRCGLTEAEVDTVTKVFRASLKYGDI
;
A
#
# COMPACT_ATOMS: atom_id res chain seq x y z
N PHE A 1 -11.13 43.02 31.06
CA PHE A 1 -11.47 44.14 30.14
C PHE A 1 -10.99 43.82 28.72
N ARG A 2 -11.77 43.07 27.91
CA ARG A 2 -11.47 42.94 26.47
C ARG A 2 -12.21 44.06 25.74
N ARG A 3 -11.43 45.01 25.24
CA ARG A 3 -11.84 46.12 24.39
C ARG A 3 -12.49 45.56 23.12
N HIS A 4 -13.58 46.17 22.72
CA HIS A 4 -14.44 45.86 21.59
C HIS A 4 -13.66 45.39 20.35
N ASN A 5 -13.61 44.08 20.10
CA ASN A 5 -13.34 43.56 18.76
C ASN A 5 -14.63 43.81 17.96
N CYS A 6 -14.65 44.86 17.14
CA CYS A 6 -15.85 45.27 16.43
C CYS A 6 -16.30 44.30 15.34
N GLY A 7 -15.60 43.17 15.12
CA GLY A 7 -15.96 42.17 14.10
C GLY A 7 -15.65 42.58 12.65
N HIS A 8 -15.05 43.76 12.46
CA HIS A 8 -14.74 44.33 11.15
C HIS A 8 -13.24 44.51 10.97
N VAL A 9 -12.75 44.27 9.76
CA VAL A 9 -11.36 44.56 9.35
C VAL A 9 -11.34 45.32 8.02
N ALA A 10 -10.28 46.08 7.77
CA ALA A 10 -10.13 46.76 6.49
C ALA A 10 -9.89 45.75 5.35
N ARG A 11 -10.35 46.07 4.14
CA ARG A 11 -10.18 45.22 2.92
C ARG A 11 -8.72 44.81 2.68
N ALA A 12 -7.79 45.75 2.87
CA ALA A 12 -6.36 45.47 2.73
C ALA A 12 -5.85 44.46 3.78
N GLN A 13 -6.38 44.50 5.00
CA GLN A 13 -6.03 43.56 6.07
C GLN A 13 -6.59 42.17 5.76
N LEU A 14 -7.82 42.06 5.27
CA LEU A 14 -8.39 40.78 4.81
C LEU A 14 -7.50 40.13 3.75
N ARG A 15 -7.15 40.88 2.69
CA ARG A 15 -6.29 40.37 1.61
C ARG A 15 -4.93 39.90 2.12
N GLN A 16 -4.33 40.67 3.03
CA GLN A 16 -3.07 40.27 3.67
C GLN A 16 -3.22 38.97 4.48
N VAL A 17 -4.32 38.81 5.22
CA VAL A 17 -4.60 37.60 6.01
C VAL A 17 -4.78 36.39 5.10
N LEU A 18 -5.54 36.49 4.02
CA LEU A 18 -5.73 35.39 3.06
C LEU A 18 -4.40 34.94 2.44
N ILE A 19 -3.55 35.89 2.04
CA ILE A 19 -2.21 35.60 1.51
C ILE A 19 -1.32 34.93 2.57
N THR A 20 -1.32 35.45 3.80
CA THR A 20 -0.51 34.90 4.91
C THR A 20 -0.96 33.49 5.28
N ALA A 21 -2.26 33.20 5.18
CA ALA A 21 -2.85 31.89 5.38
C ALA A 21 -2.71 30.95 4.17
N THR A 22 -1.99 31.35 3.11
CA THR A 22 -1.81 30.61 1.84
C THR A 22 -3.11 30.30 1.10
N ILE A 23 -4.16 31.09 1.35
CA ILE A 23 -5.45 30.98 0.66
C ILE A 23 -5.35 31.86 -0.59
N LEU A 24 -5.05 31.24 -1.72
CA LEU A 24 -4.91 31.90 -3.02
C LEU A 24 -6.25 31.93 -3.76
N LEU A 25 -7.00 33.00 -3.54
CA LEU A 25 -8.24 33.28 -4.26
C LEU A 25 -7.95 34.08 -5.54
N SER A 26 -8.71 33.80 -6.59
CA SER A 26 -8.77 34.63 -7.80
C SER A 26 -9.32 36.04 -7.49
N PRO A 27 -9.01 37.05 -8.32
CA PRO A 27 -9.57 38.39 -8.16
C PRO A 27 -11.11 38.39 -8.08
N GLU A 28 -11.76 37.52 -8.84
CA GLU A 28 -13.21 37.36 -8.88
C GLU A 28 -13.75 36.81 -7.55
N GLU A 29 -13.07 35.84 -6.94
CA GLU A 29 -13.43 35.27 -5.64
C GLU A 29 -13.23 36.26 -4.49
N VAL A 30 -12.12 37.01 -4.50
CA VAL A 30 -11.89 38.09 -3.53
C VAL A 30 -12.98 39.16 -3.66
N PHE A 31 -13.33 39.54 -4.88
CA PHE A 31 -14.38 40.52 -5.13
C PHE A 31 -15.76 40.01 -4.67
N ALA A 32 -16.06 38.72 -4.85
CA ALA A 32 -17.29 38.11 -4.36
C ALA A 32 -17.37 38.13 -2.82
N LEU A 33 -16.27 37.80 -2.13
CA LEU A 33 -16.19 37.91 -0.66
C LEU A 33 -16.38 39.36 -0.21
N GLU A 34 -15.70 40.29 -0.89
CA GLU A 34 -15.80 41.71 -0.58
C GLU A 34 -17.21 42.27 -0.84
N GLN A 35 -17.94 41.81 -1.83
CA GLN A 35 -19.34 42.20 -2.03
C GLN A 35 -20.27 41.66 -0.96
N ARG A 36 -20.01 40.43 -0.49
CA ARG A 36 -20.92 39.71 0.40
C ARG A 36 -20.78 40.08 1.86
N TYR A 37 -19.56 40.39 2.31
CA TYR A 37 -19.27 40.60 3.73
C TYR A 37 -18.68 41.97 4.06
N ASN A 38 -18.51 42.88 3.09
CA ASN A 38 -18.24 44.28 3.44
C ASN A 38 -19.54 45.05 3.72
N ASP A 39 -19.49 45.87 4.75
CA ASP A 39 -20.48 46.91 5.05
C ASP A 39 -19.80 48.28 5.24
N ASP A 40 -20.55 49.26 5.75
CA ASP A 40 -20.06 50.62 6.00
C ASP A 40 -18.89 50.68 7.00
N LEU A 41 -18.67 49.63 7.80
CA LEU A 41 -17.59 49.51 8.79
C LEU A 41 -16.39 48.71 8.28
N GLY A 42 -16.54 47.98 7.16
CA GLY A 42 -15.49 47.17 6.55
C GLY A 42 -15.89 45.71 6.41
N PHE A 43 -14.92 44.80 6.38
CA PHE A 43 -15.19 43.38 6.18
C PHE A 43 -15.60 42.72 7.50
N ASN A 44 -16.85 42.26 7.58
CA ASN A 44 -17.41 41.54 8.72
C ASN A 44 -16.91 40.09 8.74
N TYR A 45 -15.76 39.87 9.38
CA TYR A 45 -15.16 38.54 9.47
C TYR A 45 -15.90 37.61 10.44
N ILE A 46 -16.73 38.14 11.35
CA ILE A 46 -17.56 37.32 12.25
C ILE A 46 -18.61 36.57 11.44
N GLN A 47 -19.33 37.27 10.57
CA GLN A 47 -20.34 36.66 9.70
C GLN A 47 -19.71 35.65 8.73
N PHE A 48 -18.53 35.99 8.18
CA PHE A 48 -17.75 35.07 7.35
C PHE A 48 -17.40 33.77 8.10
N LEU A 49 -16.88 33.88 9.34
CA LEU A 49 -16.52 32.71 10.14
C LEU A 49 -17.74 31.89 10.57
N GLN A 50 -18.85 32.54 10.92
CA GLN A 50 -20.09 31.84 11.24
C GLN A 50 -20.58 31.00 10.06
N GLU A 51 -20.55 31.55 8.84
CA GLU A 51 -20.95 30.79 7.65
C GLU A 51 -19.96 29.67 7.29
N LEU A 52 -18.66 29.89 7.54
CA LEU A 52 -17.62 28.87 7.37
C LEU A 52 -17.76 27.73 8.38
N GLU A 53 -18.11 28.03 9.64
CA GLU A 53 -18.33 27.05 10.72
C GLU A 53 -19.69 26.35 10.61
N LEU A 54 -20.69 26.99 9.98
CA LEU A 54 -22.02 26.42 9.72
C LEU A 54 -22.02 25.40 8.56
N GLN A 55 -20.94 25.31 7.79
CA GLN A 55 -20.72 24.16 6.91
C GLN A 55 -20.31 22.98 7.81
N PRO A 56 -21.20 22.00 8.09
CA PRO A 56 -20.72 20.75 8.68
C PRO A 56 -19.62 20.25 7.77
N ILE A 57 -18.46 19.89 8.32
CA ILE A 57 -17.42 19.17 7.58
C ILE A 57 -18.13 17.93 7.04
N ALA A 58 -18.54 17.99 5.78
CA ALA A 58 -19.25 16.93 5.11
C ALA A 58 -18.24 15.79 5.00
N GLU A 59 -18.37 14.86 5.94
CA GLU A 59 -17.46 13.74 6.18
C GLU A 59 -16.11 14.14 6.84
N PRO A 60 -15.89 13.77 8.12
CA PRO A 60 -14.58 13.89 8.74
C PRO A 60 -13.52 13.26 7.84
N LEU A 61 -12.47 14.01 7.48
CA LEU A 61 -11.34 13.54 6.64
C LEU A 61 -10.76 12.20 7.13
N TYR A 62 -10.88 11.93 8.43
CA TYR A 62 -10.52 10.66 9.04
C TYR A 62 -11.26 9.44 8.44
N LEU A 63 -12.55 9.55 8.10
CA LEU A 63 -13.31 8.46 7.49
C LEU A 63 -12.79 8.12 6.09
N ARG A 64 -12.51 9.14 5.28
CA ARG A 64 -11.88 8.97 3.96
C ARG A 64 -10.49 8.36 4.08
N MET A 65 -9.66 8.84 5.01
CA MET A 65 -8.35 8.26 5.28
C MET A 65 -8.44 6.81 5.78
N LEU A 66 -9.48 6.46 6.54
CA LEU A 66 -9.74 5.09 7.00
C LEU A 66 -10.16 4.18 5.84
N GLU A 67 -10.99 4.67 4.92
CA GLU A 67 -11.36 3.95 3.69
C GLU A 67 -10.18 3.78 2.73
N GLU A 68 -9.37 4.82 2.54
CA GLU A 68 -8.14 4.75 1.75
C GLU A 68 -7.18 3.73 2.35
N LYS A 69 -6.99 3.72 3.68
CA LYS A 69 -6.22 2.68 4.37
C LYS A 69 -6.82 1.28 4.22
N LYS A 70 -8.14 1.14 4.27
CA LYS A 70 -8.83 -0.14 4.03
C LYS A 70 -8.69 -0.63 2.59
N LYS A 71 -8.67 0.27 1.59
CA LYS A 71 -8.45 -0.07 0.18
C LYS A 71 -7.01 -0.46 -0.11
N LEU A 72 -6.04 0.18 0.54
CA LEU A 72 -4.62 -0.16 0.43
C LEU A 72 -4.27 -1.48 1.12
N ASN A 73 -4.93 -1.79 2.24
CA ASN A 73 -4.78 -3.05 2.97
C ASN A 73 -5.79 -4.13 2.55
N ALA A 74 -6.69 -3.83 1.61
CA ALA A 74 -7.51 -4.87 1.01
C ALA A 74 -6.53 -5.77 0.27
N GLU A 75 -6.33 -6.99 0.78
CA GLU A 75 -5.52 -8.00 0.14
C GLU A 75 -5.88 -8.02 -1.34
N LYS A 76 -4.88 -7.80 -2.19
CA LYS A 76 -5.04 -7.99 -3.63
C LYS A 76 -5.73 -9.35 -3.79
N PRO A 77 -6.86 -9.45 -4.51
CA PRO A 77 -7.54 -10.72 -4.69
C PRO A 77 -6.49 -11.75 -5.12
N PRO A 78 -6.49 -12.96 -4.52
CA PRO A 78 -5.50 -13.98 -4.86
C PRO A 78 -5.44 -14.08 -6.38
N PHE A 79 -4.28 -13.77 -6.95
CA PHE A 79 -4.10 -13.93 -8.37
C PHE A 79 -4.30 -15.41 -8.65
N GLU A 80 -5.35 -15.76 -9.39
CA GLU A 80 -5.58 -17.16 -9.76
C GLU A 80 -4.35 -17.61 -10.56
N PRO A 81 -3.62 -18.65 -10.09
CA PRO A 81 -2.44 -19.12 -10.79
C PRO A 81 -2.79 -19.49 -12.23
N HIS A 82 -1.92 -19.13 -13.17
CA HIS A 82 -2.10 -19.57 -14.54
C HIS A 82 -1.97 -21.11 -14.62
N GLU A 83 -2.62 -21.77 -15.59
CA GLU A 83 -2.56 -23.24 -15.72
C GLU A 83 -1.12 -23.76 -15.75
N ASP A 84 -0.22 -23.01 -16.40
CA ASP A 84 1.21 -23.35 -16.49
C ASP A 84 1.90 -23.35 -15.11
N GLU A 85 1.50 -22.46 -14.19
CA GLU A 85 2.09 -22.33 -12.85
C GLU A 85 1.67 -23.47 -11.91
N THR A 86 0.65 -24.23 -12.30
CA THR A 86 0.19 -25.44 -11.61
C THR A 86 0.58 -26.73 -12.33
N ASN A 87 1.19 -26.61 -13.51
CA ASN A 87 1.63 -27.76 -14.31
C ASN A 87 3.06 -28.19 -13.92
N ILE A 88 3.14 -29.25 -13.11
CA ILE A 88 4.42 -29.77 -12.61
C ILE A 88 5.44 -30.10 -13.72
N VAL A 89 4.99 -30.51 -14.91
CA VAL A 89 5.90 -30.86 -16.01
C VAL A 89 6.61 -29.61 -16.53
N LEU A 90 5.89 -28.50 -16.68
CA LEU A 90 6.46 -27.23 -17.15
C LEU A 90 7.40 -26.63 -16.10
N ILE A 91 7.01 -26.67 -14.82
CA ILE A 91 7.84 -26.20 -13.71
C ILE A 91 9.16 -26.99 -13.65
N LEU A 92 9.10 -28.32 -13.74
CA LEU A 92 10.29 -29.16 -13.76
C LEU A 92 11.15 -28.91 -15.00
N ALA A 93 10.56 -28.63 -16.16
CA ALA A 93 11.31 -28.28 -17.37
C ALA A 93 12.10 -26.97 -17.17
N LYS A 94 11.48 -25.95 -16.56
CA LYS A 94 12.10 -24.66 -16.21
C LYS A 94 13.28 -24.83 -15.26
N ILE A 95 13.10 -25.63 -14.19
CA ILE A 95 14.18 -25.97 -13.25
C ILE A 95 15.30 -26.73 -13.96
N LYS A 96 14.97 -27.77 -14.74
CA LYS A 96 15.97 -28.57 -15.49
C LYS A 96 16.76 -27.72 -16.47
N ALA A 97 16.13 -26.79 -17.17
CA ALA A 97 16.81 -25.89 -18.10
C ALA A 97 17.89 -25.06 -17.37
N LYS A 98 17.57 -24.52 -16.18
CA LYS A 98 18.52 -23.80 -15.32
C LYS A 98 19.68 -24.70 -14.88
N VAL A 99 19.36 -25.88 -14.34
CA VAL A 99 20.33 -26.85 -13.83
C VAL A 99 21.33 -27.29 -14.90
N VAL A 100 20.84 -27.62 -16.11
CA VAL A 100 21.69 -28.05 -17.23
C VAL A 100 22.57 -26.91 -17.74
N ARG A 101 21.99 -25.72 -17.93
CA ARG A 101 22.72 -24.55 -18.44
C ARG A 101 23.87 -24.16 -17.52
N GLU A 102 23.66 -24.25 -16.21
CA GLU A 102 24.62 -23.83 -15.19
C GLU A 102 25.42 -24.99 -14.58
N ARG A 103 25.23 -26.21 -15.10
CA ARG A 103 25.92 -27.44 -14.67
C ARG A 103 25.85 -27.68 -13.16
N ILE A 104 24.66 -27.47 -12.60
CA ILE A 104 24.45 -27.53 -11.15
C ILE A 104 24.25 -28.99 -10.76
N ASN A 105 25.05 -29.47 -9.80
CA ASN A 105 24.81 -30.75 -9.15
C ASN A 105 23.74 -30.57 -8.06
N VAL A 106 22.48 -30.84 -8.39
CA VAL A 106 21.35 -30.57 -7.48
C VAL A 106 21.46 -31.35 -6.16
N LEU A 107 21.99 -32.58 -6.18
CA LEU A 107 22.16 -33.40 -4.97
C LEU A 107 23.15 -32.75 -4.00
N GLU A 108 24.32 -32.35 -4.50
CA GLU A 108 25.35 -31.67 -3.72
C GLU A 108 24.89 -30.26 -3.27
N PHE A 109 24.14 -29.56 -4.13
CA PHE A 109 23.56 -28.27 -3.78
C PHE A 109 22.56 -28.38 -2.61
N MET A 110 21.74 -29.43 -2.61
CA MET A 110 20.74 -29.64 -1.55
C MET A 110 21.31 -30.33 -0.30
N SER A 111 22.45 -31.03 -0.39
CA SER A 111 23.03 -31.74 0.75
C SER A 111 23.43 -30.80 1.91
N GLN A 112 23.66 -29.51 1.62
CA GLN A 112 23.92 -28.52 2.68
C GLN A 112 22.73 -28.35 3.66
N TYR A 113 21.51 -28.69 3.24
CA TYR A 113 20.31 -28.68 4.07
C TYR A 113 19.97 -30.05 4.66
N ASP A 114 20.58 -31.13 4.14
CA ASP A 114 20.39 -32.50 4.57
C ASP A 114 21.61 -33.03 5.33
N ARG A 115 21.87 -32.46 6.52
CA ARG A 115 23.06 -32.77 7.32
C ARG A 115 23.20 -34.24 7.69
N HIS A 116 22.09 -34.97 7.74
CA HIS A 116 22.06 -36.38 8.14
C HIS A 116 21.94 -37.33 6.94
N ASN A 117 21.99 -36.81 5.71
CA ASN A 117 21.85 -37.58 4.47
C ASN A 117 20.60 -38.47 4.45
N GLN A 118 19.48 -37.93 4.96
CA GLN A 118 18.19 -38.61 5.04
C GLN A 118 17.40 -38.49 3.74
N LEU A 119 17.92 -37.76 2.76
CA LEU A 119 17.29 -37.43 1.47
C LEU A 119 15.95 -36.70 1.63
N VAL A 120 15.78 -36.06 2.78
CA VAL A 120 14.58 -35.30 3.17
C VAL A 120 15.05 -34.03 3.86
N ILE A 121 14.49 -32.89 3.45
CA ILE A 121 14.76 -31.58 4.06
C ILE A 121 13.45 -30.91 4.44
N SER A 122 13.53 -29.90 5.30
CA SER A 122 12.34 -29.14 5.71
C SER A 122 11.73 -28.42 4.50
N THR A 123 10.42 -28.20 4.53
CA THR A 123 9.73 -27.42 3.48
C THR A 123 10.32 -26.02 3.31
N LEU A 124 10.70 -25.38 4.41
CA LEU A 124 11.32 -24.05 4.39
C LEU A 124 12.69 -24.08 3.71
N ASP A 125 13.51 -25.11 3.99
CA ASP A 125 14.83 -25.23 3.37
C ASP A 125 14.73 -25.63 1.89
N PHE A 126 13.73 -26.43 1.51
CA PHE A 126 13.41 -26.71 0.12
C PHE A 126 13.05 -25.42 -0.65
N ILE A 127 12.15 -24.59 -0.11
CA ILE A 127 11.79 -23.29 -0.70
C ILE A 127 13.01 -22.37 -0.82
N ARG A 128 13.82 -22.25 0.26
CA ARG A 128 15.05 -21.46 0.25
C ARG A 128 16.04 -21.93 -0.81
N SER A 129 16.19 -23.25 -0.97
CA SER A 129 17.07 -23.82 -1.97
C SER A 129 16.62 -23.48 -3.40
N LEU A 130 15.31 -23.48 -3.67
CA LEU A 130 14.75 -23.07 -4.96
C LEU A 130 14.96 -21.57 -5.23
N ASP A 131 14.81 -20.71 -4.21
CA ASP A 131 15.10 -19.27 -4.35
C ASP A 131 16.60 -19.04 -4.62
N GLN A 132 17.48 -19.72 -3.90
CA GLN A 132 18.94 -19.61 -4.09
C GLN A 132 19.39 -20.16 -5.46
N LEU A 133 18.68 -21.15 -6.01
CA LEU A 133 18.91 -21.66 -7.36
C LEU A 133 18.53 -20.62 -8.43
N ARG A 134 17.77 -19.58 -8.08
CA ARG A 134 17.35 -18.47 -8.97
C ARG A 134 16.73 -18.99 -10.27
N CYS A 135 15.85 -19.98 -10.17
CA CYS A 135 15.10 -20.55 -11.30
C CYS A 135 14.05 -19.58 -11.88
N GLY A 136 13.80 -18.45 -11.23
CA GLY A 136 12.77 -17.48 -11.63
C GLY A 136 11.37 -18.06 -11.48
N LEU A 137 11.15 -18.88 -10.44
CA LEU A 137 9.84 -19.45 -10.15
C LEU A 137 8.92 -18.41 -9.51
N THR A 138 7.64 -18.42 -9.88
CA THR A 138 6.61 -17.66 -9.18
C THR A 138 6.21 -18.36 -7.88
N GLU A 139 5.50 -17.64 -7.00
CA GLU A 139 5.04 -18.19 -5.72
C GLU A 139 4.15 -19.43 -5.93
N ALA A 140 3.26 -19.39 -6.93
CA ALA A 140 2.40 -20.52 -7.29
C ALA A 140 3.18 -21.74 -7.82
N GLU A 141 4.24 -21.51 -8.61
CA GLU A 141 5.12 -22.59 -9.09
C GLU A 141 5.88 -23.25 -7.92
N VAL A 142 6.38 -22.44 -6.97
CA VAL A 142 7.06 -22.91 -5.75
C VAL A 142 6.11 -23.72 -4.87
N ASP A 143 4.88 -23.24 -4.67
CA ASP A 143 3.86 -23.95 -3.91
C ASP A 143 3.49 -25.29 -4.57
N THR A 144 3.32 -25.29 -5.90
CA THR A 144 3.00 -26.49 -6.68
C THR A 144 4.08 -27.55 -6.52
N VAL A 145 5.35 -27.20 -6.76
CA VAL A 145 6.46 -28.18 -6.66
C VAL A 145 6.66 -28.65 -5.22
N THR A 146 6.53 -27.75 -4.24
CA THR A 146 6.63 -28.09 -2.81
C THR A 146 5.53 -29.06 -2.39
N LYS A 147 4.30 -28.85 -2.87
CA LYS A 147 3.16 -29.73 -2.59
C LYS A 147 3.35 -31.12 -3.21
N VAL A 148 3.85 -31.20 -4.44
CA VAL A 148 4.07 -32.46 -5.16
C VAL A 148 5.18 -33.30 -4.53
N PHE A 149 6.28 -32.68 -4.11
CA PHE A 149 7.45 -33.38 -3.55
C PHE A 149 7.45 -33.48 -2.03
N ARG A 150 6.38 -33.03 -1.36
CA ARG A 150 6.24 -33.23 0.09
C ARG A 150 6.27 -34.74 0.38
N ALA A 151 7.26 -35.19 1.14
CA ALA A 151 7.33 -36.56 1.59
C ALA A 151 6.06 -36.92 2.37
N SER A 152 5.40 -38.01 1.99
CA SER A 152 4.38 -38.62 2.85
C SER A 152 5.12 -39.18 4.05
N LEU A 153 4.92 -38.62 5.25
CA LEU A 153 5.44 -39.18 6.49
C LEU A 153 4.99 -40.65 6.55
N LYS A 154 5.89 -41.60 6.27
CA LYS A 154 5.66 -42.98 6.70
C LYS A 154 6.02 -43.01 8.17
N TYR A 155 4.97 -43.04 8.98
CA TYR A 155 5.04 -43.30 10.41
C TYR A 155 5.70 -44.66 10.65
N GLY A 156 6.68 -44.69 11.56
CA GLY A 156 7.51 -45.82 11.95
C GLY A 156 8.86 -45.22 12.34
N ASP A 157 9.13 -44.92 13.61
CA ASP A 157 9.19 -45.91 14.68
C ASP A 157 8.59 -45.43 16.02
N ILE A 158 7.98 -46.39 16.73
CA ILE A 158 7.62 -46.35 18.16
C ILE A 158 8.88 -46.70 18.97
#